data_AF-A0A8C6HZT0-F1
#
_entry.id   AF-A0A8C6HZT0-F1
#
_cell.length_a   1.000
_cell.length_b   1.000
_cell.length_c   1.000
_cell.angle_alpha   90.00
_cell.angle_beta   90.00
_cell.angle_gamma   90.00
#
_symmetry.space_group_name_H-M   'P 1'
#
loop_
_entity.id
_entity.type
_entity.pdbx_description
1 polymer ?
#
loop_
_entity_poly.entity_id
_entity_poly.type
_entity_poly.pdbx_seq_one_letter_code
_entity_poly.pdbx_strand_id
1 'polypeptide(L)'
;MILSITLVKEQAFGGLTKALALDCEMVGVGPKGEESIAACVSNVNQYGKCVYDKYIKPTEPVSDYRTVVSGIRPENLKQGEEFEVVKKEVNISFPSTVYIFVLHG
;
A
#
# COMPACT_ATOMS: atom_id res chain seq x y z
N MET A 1 -1.98 33.31 5.52
CA MET A 1 -0.80 32.44 5.60
C MET A 1 -1.31 31.08 6.09
N ILE A 2 -1.60 30.17 5.17
CA ILE A 2 -2.05 28.82 5.55
C ILE A 2 -0.79 28.10 6.04
N LEU A 3 -0.73 27.76 7.33
CA LEU A 3 0.26 26.83 7.84
C LEU A 3 0.02 25.50 7.13
N SER A 4 0.88 25.17 6.17
CA SER A 4 0.95 23.82 5.63
C SER A 4 1.41 22.91 6.76
N ILE A 5 0.46 22.22 7.39
CA ILE A 5 0.78 21.17 8.36
C ILE A 5 1.32 20.00 7.52
N THR A 6 2.63 19.92 7.40
CA THR A 6 3.26 18.78 6.72
C THR A 6 3.24 17.59 7.66
N LEU A 7 2.52 16.53 7.30
CA LEU A 7 2.48 15.27 8.07
C LEU A 7 3.84 14.55 8.07
N VAL A 8 4.68 14.87 7.09
CA VAL A 8 6.04 14.35 6.92
C VAL A 8 7.05 15.22 7.66
N LYS A 9 7.90 14.62 8.49
CA LYS A 9 9.05 15.30 9.10
C LYS A 9 10.22 15.28 8.13
N GLU A 10 10.46 16.39 7.44
CA GLU A 10 11.39 16.44 6.30
C GLU A 10 12.84 16.07 6.63
N GLN A 11 13.35 16.53 7.76
CA GLN A 11 14.75 16.31 8.18
C GLN A 11 14.94 15.04 9.04
N ALA A 12 13.94 14.15 9.09
CA ALA A 12 14.00 12.92 9.87
C ALA A 12 14.58 11.75 9.08
N PHE A 13 14.88 10.66 9.77
CA PHE A 13 15.39 9.42 9.17
C PHE A 13 14.41 8.84 8.14
N GLY A 14 14.88 8.55 6.93
CA GLY A 14 14.06 8.08 5.81
C GLY A 14 13.94 6.56 5.66
N GLY A 15 14.59 5.77 6.53
CA GLY A 15 14.55 4.31 6.46
C GLY A 15 13.48 3.67 7.35
N LEU A 16 13.58 2.35 7.52
CA LEU A 16 12.70 1.56 8.36
C LEU A 16 12.84 1.95 9.84
N THR A 17 11.71 2.12 10.53
CA THR A 17 11.65 2.36 11.97
C THR A 17 10.99 1.18 12.67
N LYS A 18 11.08 1.13 14.01
CA LYS A 18 10.45 0.06 14.82
C LYS A 18 8.92 0.00 14.71
N ALA A 19 8.30 1.12 14.33
CA ALA A 19 6.88 1.20 14.03
C ALA A 19 6.70 1.65 12.58
N LEU A 20 5.80 0.97 11.86
CA LEU A 20 5.38 1.32 10.51
C LEU A 20 3.85 1.36 10.45
N ALA A 21 3.31 2.31 9.69
CA ALA A 21 1.93 2.26 9.22
C ALA A 21 1.89 1.48 7.91
N LEU A 22 0.90 0.61 7.74
CA LEU A 22 0.66 -0.13 6.51
C LEU A 22 -0.75 0.15 6.02
N ASP A 23 -0.86 0.43 4.73
CA ASP A 23 -2.11 0.60 4.04
C ASP A 23 -2.10 -0.18 2.72
N CYS A 24 -3.26 -0.68 2.33
CA CYS A 24 -3.44 -1.47 1.13
C CYS A 24 -4.60 -0.91 0.33
N GLU A 25 -4.39 -0.70 -0.96
CA GLU A 25 -5.48 -0.44 -1.89
C GLU A 25 -5.99 -1.74 -2.48
N MET A 26 -7.31 -1.89 -2.60
CA MET A 26 -7.93 -3.10 -3.13
C MET A 26 -8.72 -2.85 -4.40
N VAL A 27 -8.79 -3.89 -5.22
CA VAL A 27 -9.64 -3.97 -6.41
C VAL A 27 -10.58 -5.18 -6.30
N GLY A 28 -11.69 -5.11 -7.00
CA GLY A 28 -12.69 -6.16 -7.13
C GLY A 28 -12.35 -7.19 -8.21
N VAL A 29 -12.48 -8.47 -7.88
CA VAL A 29 -12.41 -9.62 -8.80
C VAL A 29 -13.69 -10.45 -8.73
N GLY A 30 -13.81 -11.43 -9.64
CA GLY A 30 -15.00 -12.27 -9.77
C GLY A 30 -16.19 -11.55 -10.42
N PRO A 31 -17.35 -12.24 -10.54
CA PRO A 31 -18.57 -11.67 -11.09
C PRO A 31 -18.94 -10.37 -10.35
N LYS A 32 -18.96 -9.24 -11.08
CA LYS A 32 -19.29 -7.91 -10.54
C LYS A 32 -18.35 -7.37 -9.44
N GLY A 33 -17.15 -7.92 -9.27
CA GLY A 33 -16.15 -7.37 -8.33
C GLY A 33 -16.45 -7.65 -6.86
N GLU A 34 -17.16 -8.74 -6.58
CA GLU A 34 -17.65 -9.13 -5.26
C GLU A 34 -16.53 -9.54 -4.29
N GLU A 35 -15.41 -10.03 -4.80
CA GLU A 35 -14.23 -10.38 -4.00
C GLU A 35 -13.19 -9.28 -4.07
N SER A 36 -12.50 -8.99 -2.97
CA SER A 36 -11.48 -7.94 -2.91
C SER A 36 -10.09 -8.54 -2.82
N ILE A 37 -9.19 -8.08 -3.70
CA ILE A 37 -7.77 -8.44 -3.65
C ILE A 37 -6.91 -7.18 -3.54
N ALA A 38 -5.76 -7.30 -2.89
CA ALA A 38 -4.81 -6.20 -2.78
C ALA A 38 -4.19 -5.87 -4.16
N ALA A 39 -4.12 -4.58 -4.46
CA ALA A 39 -3.63 -4.01 -5.71
C ALA A 39 -2.45 -3.05 -5.49
N CYS A 40 -2.32 -2.49 -4.30
CA CYS A 40 -1.15 -1.73 -3.87
C CYS A 40 -0.90 -1.95 -2.38
N VAL A 41 0.36 -1.88 -1.97
CA VAL A 41 0.74 -1.86 -0.55
C VAL A 41 1.72 -0.72 -0.33
N SER A 42 1.43 0.10 0.68
CA SER A 42 2.24 1.23 1.07
C SER A 42 2.61 1.12 2.55
N ASN A 43 3.89 1.31 2.88
CA ASN A 43 4.38 1.42 4.25
C ASN A 43 4.98 2.79 4.50
N VAL A 44 4.61 3.38 5.64
CA VAL A 44 5.09 4.69 6.09
C VAL A 44 5.73 4.54 7.46
N ASN A 45 6.89 5.16 7.64
CA ASN A 45 7.60 5.13 8.92
C ASN A 45 7.01 6.11 9.95
N GLN A 46 7.47 6.04 11.20
CA GLN A 46 6.94 6.90 12.29
C GLN A 46 7.14 8.42 12.07
N TYR A 47 7.88 8.82 11.04
CA TYR A 47 8.13 10.21 10.65
C TYR A 47 7.32 10.65 9.42
N GLY A 48 6.43 9.79 8.92
CA GLY A 48 5.61 10.06 7.74
C GLY A 48 6.33 9.81 6.42
N LYS A 49 7.52 9.19 6.41
CA LYS A 49 8.24 8.89 5.17
C LYS A 49 7.77 7.57 4.59
N CYS A 50 7.37 7.57 3.31
CA CYS A 50 7.05 6.34 2.58
C CYS A 50 8.32 5.53 2.34
N VAL A 51 8.36 4.32 2.88
CA VAL A 51 9.54 3.43 2.83
C VAL A 51 9.32 2.23 1.91
N TYR A 52 8.08 1.98 1.53
CA TYR A 52 7.69 0.93 0.61
C TYR A 52 6.39 1.36 -0.07
N ASP A 53 6.33 1.28 -1.40
CA ASP A 53 5.12 1.55 -2.17
C ASP A 53 5.19 0.74 -3.46
N LYS A 54 4.31 -0.26 -3.60
CA LYS A 54 4.32 -1.15 -4.76
C LYS A 54 2.91 -1.56 -5.15
N TYR A 55 2.66 -1.51 -6.46
CA TYR A 55 1.51 -2.16 -7.07
C TYR A 55 1.71 -3.68 -7.07
N ILE A 56 0.61 -4.40 -6.86
CA ILE A 56 0.55 -5.86 -6.94
C ILE A 56 -0.12 -6.24 -8.26
N LYS A 57 0.49 -7.18 -8.97
CA LYS A 57 -0.12 -7.80 -10.13
C LYS A 57 -1.22 -8.77 -9.68
N PRO A 58 -2.48 -8.57 -10.14
CA PRO A 58 -3.60 -9.45 -9.80
C PRO A 58 -3.38 -10.89 -10.25
N THR A 59 -3.77 -11.83 -9.41
CA THR A 59 -3.83 -13.26 -9.75
C THR A 59 -5.04 -13.61 -10.62
N GLU A 60 -6.04 -12.73 -10.63
CA GLU A 60 -7.31 -12.89 -11.34
C GLU A 60 -7.68 -11.63 -12.12
N PRO A 61 -8.50 -11.74 -13.19
CA PRO A 61 -8.98 -10.57 -13.92
C PRO A 61 -9.76 -9.61 -13.02
N VAL A 62 -9.30 -8.36 -12.96
CA VAL A 62 -9.99 -7.29 -12.24
C VAL A 62 -11.28 -6.92 -12.97
N SER A 63 -12.39 -7.05 -12.28
CA SER A 63 -13.74 -6.71 -12.77
C SER A 63 -14.21 -5.34 -12.29
N ASP A 64 -13.67 -4.84 -11.17
CA ASP A 64 -13.90 -3.49 -10.68
C ASP A 64 -12.63 -2.91 -10.06
N TYR A 65 -12.11 -1.81 -10.61
CA TYR A 65 -10.89 -1.17 -10.12
C TYR A 65 -11.13 -0.28 -8.89
N ARG A 66 -12.39 0.09 -8.60
CA ARG A 66 -12.75 0.99 -7.51
C ARG A 66 -11.96 2.31 -7.54
N THR A 67 -11.58 2.77 -8.73
CA THR A 67 -10.62 3.88 -8.94
C THR A 67 -11.00 5.17 -8.21
N VAL A 68 -12.29 5.42 -7.97
CA VAL A 68 -12.75 6.62 -7.24
C VAL A 68 -12.22 6.65 -5.81
N VAL A 69 -12.11 5.49 -5.15
CA VAL A 69 -11.62 5.39 -3.78
C VAL A 69 -10.15 4.96 -3.74
N SER A 70 -9.75 4.02 -4.62
CA SER A 70 -8.41 3.43 -4.58
C SER A 70 -7.36 4.14 -5.42
N GLY A 71 -7.79 4.97 -6.38
CA GLY A 71 -6.91 5.57 -7.38
C GLY A 71 -6.27 4.57 -8.37
N ILE A 72 -6.50 3.26 -8.22
CA ILE A 72 -5.88 2.21 -9.05
C ILE A 72 -6.44 2.24 -10.47
N ARG A 73 -5.54 2.10 -11.45
CA ARG A 73 -5.84 2.00 -12.88
C ARG A 73 -5.20 0.75 -13.49
N PRO A 74 -5.73 0.23 -14.62
CA PRO A 74 -5.17 -0.95 -15.29
C PRO A 74 -3.65 -0.86 -15.56
N GLU A 75 -3.16 0.32 -15.93
CA GLU A 75 -1.73 0.58 -16.18
C GLU A 75 -0.85 0.39 -14.94
N ASN A 76 -1.36 0.68 -13.75
CA ASN A 76 -0.61 0.46 -12.50
C ASN A 76 -0.34 -1.03 -12.29
N LEU A 77 -1.35 -1.86 -12.55
CA LEU A 77 -1.30 -3.30 -12.30
C LEU A 77 -0.47 -4.06 -13.35
N LYS A 78 -0.36 -3.52 -14.57
CA LYS A 78 0.49 -4.10 -15.64
C LYS A 78 1.96 -4.12 -15.25
N GLN A 79 2.39 -3.15 -14.45
CA GLN A 79 3.77 -3.02 -13.96
C GLN A 79 3.91 -3.49 -12.50
N GLY A 80 2.85 -4.07 -11.93
CA GLY A 80 2.83 -4.55 -10.57
C GLY A 80 3.74 -5.75 -10.35
N GLU A 81 4.22 -5.89 -9.11
CA GLU A 81 5.00 -7.04 -8.68
C GLU A 81 4.10 -8.25 -8.37
N GLU A 82 4.66 -9.45 -8.48
CA GLU A 82 3.94 -10.67 -8.10
C GLU A 82 3.63 -10.65 -6.60
N PHE A 83 2.42 -11.08 -6.23
CA PHE A 83 1.93 -11.02 -4.85
C PHE A 83 2.88 -11.68 -3.84
N GLU A 84 3.46 -12.84 -4.19
CA GLU A 84 4.39 -13.55 -3.30
C GLU A 84 5.70 -12.79 -3.07
N VAL A 85 6.15 -11.98 -4.03
CA VAL A 85 7.32 -11.10 -3.86
C VAL A 85 6.99 -10.01 -2.86
N VAL A 86 5.86 -9.30 -3.07
CA VAL A 86 5.39 -8.24 -2.17
C VAL A 86 5.20 -8.79 -0.75
N LYS A 87 4.47 -9.90 -0.61
CA LYS A 87 4.25 -10.56 0.68
C LYS A 87 5.55 -10.93 1.40
N LYS A 88 6.57 -11.39 0.66
CA LYS A 88 7.88 -11.73 1.24
C LYS A 88 8.65 -10.47 1.65
N GLU A 89 8.71 -9.46 0.80
CA GLU A 89 9.41 -8.18 1.07
C GLU A 89 8.81 -7.41 2.23
N VAL A 90 7.47 -7.44 2.29
CA VAL A 90 6.67 -7.11 3.46
C VAL A 90 7.23 -8.00 4.57
N ASN A 91 6.87 -9.28 4.75
CA ASN A 91 7.29 -10.12 5.90
C ASN A 91 8.77 -10.04 6.35
N ILE A 92 9.75 -9.85 5.46
CA ILE A 92 11.17 -9.71 5.85
C ILE A 92 11.43 -8.46 6.69
N SER A 93 10.66 -7.39 6.50
CA SER A 93 10.74 -6.17 7.31
C SER A 93 10.20 -6.35 8.76
N PHE A 94 9.77 -7.57 9.15
CA PHE A 94 8.83 -7.80 10.27
C PHE A 94 9.35 -8.54 11.53
N PRO A 95 10.61 -9.00 11.69
CA PRO A 95 10.93 -9.80 12.88
C PRO A 95 10.82 -9.03 14.22
N SER A 96 10.75 -7.69 14.20
CA SER A 96 10.59 -6.87 15.42
C SER A 96 9.85 -5.53 15.20
N THR A 97 9.11 -5.39 14.09
CA THR A 97 8.43 -4.13 13.71
C THR A 97 6.95 -4.17 14.06
N VAL A 98 6.44 -3.14 14.74
CA VAL A 98 5.01 -2.99 15.06
C VAL A 98 4.28 -2.36 13.87
N TYR A 99 3.22 -3.00 13.39
CA TYR A 99 2.35 -2.47 12.34
C TYR A 99 1.09 -1.85 12.93
N ILE A 100 0.81 -0.63 12.48
CA ILE A 100 -0.50 0.01 12.66
C ILE A 100 -1.16 -0.10 11.29
N PHE A 101 -2.15 -0.98 11.17
CA PHE A 101 -2.97 -1.05 9.96
C PHE A 101 -3.84 0.19 9.91
N VAL A 102 -3.65 1.01 8.88
CA VAL A 102 -4.39 2.26 8.69
C VAL A 102 -5.39 2.06 7.56
N LEU A 103 -6.24 1.04 7.67
CA LEU A 103 -7.34 0.89 6.72
C LEU A 103 -8.46 1.89 7.06
N HIS A 104 -8.93 2.62 6.05
CA HIS A 104 -10.31 3.10 5.97
C HIS A 104 -11.06 2.20 4.98
N GLY A 105 -11.38 0.98 5.41
CA GLY A 105 -12.26 0.04 4.72
C GLY A 105 -13.38 -0.38 5.66
#